data_AF-A0A0F9GR99-F1
#
_entry.id   AF-A0A0F9GR99-F1
#
_cell.length_a   1.000
_cell.length_b   1.000
_cell.length_c   1.000
_cell.angle_alpha   90.00
_cell.angle_beta   90.00
_cell.angle_gamma   90.00
#
_symmetry.space_group_name_H-M   'P 1'
#
loop_
_entity.id
_entity.type
_entity.pdbx_description
1 polymer ?
#
loop_
_entity_poly.entity_id
_entity_poly.type
_entity_poly.pdbx_seq_one_letter_code
_entity_poly.pdbx_strand_id
1 'polypeptide(L)'
;MTATVGVTTIHPVPSPLVPTRTEEGQPAFAAPEAHAPSGAGEGQDHAETREADAPSDAGESHLILGAQAGNASPNSGGGNGQAKTAMEPHHRPACPPALLKIVHYAQLAEAAQKMRTGSQLRVSAYERDRGIVLDDSELIEQLAKLESGSTRYLKRALQGYPLGLWLLSIKGLGGGILAGKLLKRLGDLHRFPTVGALWRYCGLDGNQWREKEDNGKKHYSPQLLAILVGEQGIADQFVRHRTPGYREAYDERKVFEATKPACGKAKCVGETCTPGHIEARTKRYTVKRFLIDLWVEGTKEE
;
A
#
# COMPACT_ATOMS: atom_id res chain seq x y z
N MET A 1 42.03 36.80 34.88
CA MET A 1 41.12 35.74 35.34
C MET A 1 41.48 34.46 34.61
N THR A 2 42.28 33.60 35.25
CA THR A 2 42.81 32.36 34.67
C THR A 2 41.84 31.22 34.98
N ALA A 3 41.19 30.68 33.94
CA ALA A 3 40.26 29.56 34.06
C ALA A 3 41.03 28.24 34.03
N THR A 4 40.94 27.49 35.13
CA THR A 4 41.53 26.15 35.30
C THR A 4 40.58 25.12 34.69
N VAL A 5 41.04 24.37 33.69
CA VAL A 5 40.27 23.28 33.06
C VAL A 5 40.47 22.01 33.89
N GLY A 6 39.40 21.55 34.56
CA GLY A 6 39.39 20.30 35.31
C GLY A 6 39.29 19.09 34.38
N VAL A 7 40.32 18.25 34.39
CA VAL A 7 40.33 16.95 33.72
C VAL A 7 39.46 15.99 34.53
N THR A 8 38.36 15.53 33.94
CA THR A 8 37.48 14.53 34.56
C THR A 8 37.95 13.14 34.13
N THR A 9 38.45 12.36 35.09
CA THR A 9 38.84 10.96 34.89
C THR A 9 37.58 10.10 34.75
N ILE A 10 37.41 9.47 33.59
CA ILE A 10 36.33 8.51 33.32
C ILE A 10 36.77 7.14 33.83
N HIS A 11 36.05 6.60 34.81
CA HIS A 11 36.24 5.22 35.27
C HIS A 11 35.55 4.23 34.33
N PRO A 12 36.18 3.08 34.02
CA PRO A 12 35.59 2.06 33.16
C PRO A 12 34.39 1.40 33.83
N VAL A 13 33.30 1.28 33.07
CA VAL A 13 32.08 0.56 33.46
C VAL A 13 32.37 -0.95 33.44
N PRO A 14 32.09 -1.70 34.51
CA PRO A 14 32.26 -3.15 34.52
C PRO A 14 31.28 -3.83 33.56
N SER A 15 31.80 -4.71 32.71
CA SER A 15 31.03 -5.52 31.78
C SER A 15 30.02 -6.42 32.51
N PRO A 16 28.76 -6.53 32.03
CA PRO A 16 27.80 -7.45 32.60
C PRO A 16 28.23 -8.90 32.36
N LEU A 17 28.23 -9.69 33.44
CA LEU A 17 28.50 -11.12 33.45
C LEU A 17 27.48 -11.84 32.55
N VAL A 18 28.00 -12.54 31.54
CA VAL A 18 27.22 -13.43 30.67
C VAL A 18 26.85 -14.68 31.48
N PRO A 19 25.56 -15.03 31.62
CA PRO A 19 25.18 -16.28 32.26
C PRO A 19 25.61 -17.45 31.38
N THR A 20 26.43 -18.33 31.95
CA THR A 20 26.77 -19.64 31.38
C THR A 20 25.51 -20.47 31.23
N ARG A 21 25.17 -20.81 29.98
CA ARG A 21 24.06 -21.67 29.63
C ARG A 21 24.41 -23.11 30.04
N THR A 22 23.74 -23.61 31.05
CA THR A 22 23.77 -25.03 31.43
C THR A 22 23.25 -25.86 30.27
N GLU A 23 24.06 -26.80 29.79
CA GLU A 23 23.69 -27.77 28.76
C GLU A 23 22.76 -28.82 29.38
N GLU A 24 21.45 -28.64 29.23
CA GLU A 24 20.46 -29.69 29.46
C GLU A 24 20.01 -30.29 28.13
N GLY A 25 20.38 -31.56 27.94
CA GLY A 25 19.63 -32.61 27.23
C GLY A 25 18.96 -32.27 25.90
N GLN A 26 19.67 -32.46 24.80
CA GLN A 26 19.03 -32.69 23.50
C GLN A 26 18.37 -34.08 23.47
N PRO A 27 17.06 -34.21 23.19
CA PRO A 27 16.48 -35.50 22.85
C PRO A 27 16.92 -35.92 21.44
N ALA A 28 17.30 -37.19 21.31
CA ALA A 28 17.70 -37.83 20.06
C ALA A 28 16.56 -37.74 19.01
N PHE A 29 16.81 -37.01 17.92
CA PHE A 29 15.97 -37.08 16.73
C PHE A 29 16.21 -38.42 16.03
N ALA A 30 15.19 -39.28 16.04
CA ALA A 30 15.15 -40.48 15.22
C ALA A 30 15.20 -40.10 13.73
N ALA A 31 16.03 -40.81 12.98
CA ALA A 31 16.17 -40.67 11.54
C ALA A 31 14.85 -41.03 10.82
N PRO A 32 14.47 -40.34 9.73
CA PRO A 32 13.34 -40.75 8.91
C PRO A 32 13.68 -42.02 8.12
N GLU A 33 12.85 -43.05 8.29
CA GLU A 33 12.87 -44.27 7.49
C GLU A 33 12.67 -43.95 6.00
N ALA A 34 13.55 -44.50 5.18
CA ALA A 34 13.46 -44.43 3.73
C ALA A 34 12.30 -45.30 3.23
N HIS A 35 11.25 -44.66 2.72
CA HIS A 35 10.23 -45.36 1.94
C HIS A 35 10.77 -45.68 0.54
N ALA A 36 10.92 -46.99 0.28
CA ALA A 36 11.19 -47.54 -1.04
C ALA A 36 10.00 -47.30 -2.00
N PRO A 37 10.24 -46.98 -3.28
CA PRO A 37 9.19 -46.89 -4.29
C PRO A 37 8.75 -48.30 -4.73
N SER A 38 7.47 -48.61 -4.56
CA SER A 38 6.82 -49.81 -5.06
C SER A 38 5.82 -49.44 -6.15
N GLY A 39 5.81 -50.24 -7.22
CA GLY A 39 4.63 -50.38 -8.07
C GLY A 39 4.75 -49.79 -9.48
N ALA A 40 5.32 -50.60 -10.38
CA ALA A 40 5.04 -50.53 -11.80
C ALA A 40 3.53 -50.69 -12.06
N GLY A 41 2.98 -49.83 -12.90
CA GLY A 41 1.62 -49.93 -13.45
C GLY A 41 1.69 -49.69 -14.95
N GLU A 42 1.51 -50.77 -15.70
CA GLU A 42 1.48 -50.83 -17.15
C GLU A 42 0.29 -50.07 -17.76
N GLY A 43 0.54 -49.50 -18.94
CA GLY A 43 -0.37 -49.55 -20.08
C GLY A 43 -1.61 -48.65 -20.05
N GLN A 44 -1.65 -47.66 -20.93
CA GLN A 44 -2.54 -47.75 -22.10
C GLN A 44 -2.24 -46.63 -23.11
N ASP A 45 -1.98 -47.09 -24.33
CA ASP A 45 -1.89 -46.33 -25.57
C ASP A 45 -3.20 -45.62 -25.88
N HIS A 46 -3.12 -44.33 -26.23
CA HIS A 46 -4.01 -43.74 -27.24
C HIS A 46 -3.22 -42.70 -28.03
N ALA A 47 -2.72 -43.15 -29.17
CA ALA A 47 -2.40 -42.29 -30.29
C ALA A 47 -3.71 -41.86 -30.97
N GLU A 48 -3.91 -40.55 -31.15
CA GLU A 48 -4.55 -40.07 -32.37
C GLU A 48 -4.11 -38.63 -32.67
N THR A 49 -3.37 -38.53 -33.77
CA THR A 49 -3.06 -37.33 -34.53
C THR A 49 -4.33 -36.63 -35.00
N ARG A 50 -4.36 -35.29 -34.97
CA ARG A 50 -4.95 -34.52 -36.08
C ARG A 50 -4.43 -33.09 -36.15
N GLU A 51 -3.92 -32.81 -37.34
CA GLU A 51 -3.48 -31.54 -37.89
C GLU A 51 -4.61 -30.52 -38.04
N ALA A 52 -4.18 -29.25 -38.14
CA ALA A 52 -4.70 -28.17 -38.98
C ALA A 52 -6.19 -27.81 -38.90
N ASP A 53 -6.48 -26.58 -38.49
CA ASP A 53 -6.73 -25.49 -39.45
C ASP A 53 -7.06 -24.18 -38.72
N ALA A 54 -6.39 -23.11 -39.13
CA ALA A 54 -6.71 -21.74 -38.78
C ALA A 54 -7.50 -21.10 -39.92
N PRO A 55 -8.63 -20.42 -39.65
CA PRO A 55 -9.13 -19.41 -40.56
C PRO A 55 -8.74 -18.02 -40.06
N SER A 56 -7.99 -17.32 -40.91
CA SER A 56 -8.05 -15.87 -40.99
C SER A 56 -9.43 -15.48 -41.54
N ASP A 57 -10.15 -14.56 -40.91
CA ASP A 57 -10.99 -13.68 -41.71
C ASP A 57 -11.19 -12.29 -41.08
N ALA A 58 -11.23 -11.34 -41.99
CA ALA A 58 -11.31 -9.92 -41.83
C ALA A 58 -12.73 -9.46 -41.48
N GLY A 59 -12.81 -8.23 -40.98
CA GLY A 59 -13.87 -7.27 -41.29
C GLY A 59 -15.28 -7.58 -40.80
N GLU A 60 -15.81 -6.74 -39.90
CA GLU A 60 -16.94 -5.88 -40.29
C GLU A 60 -17.25 -4.87 -39.18
N SER A 61 -17.05 -3.60 -39.55
CA SER A 61 -17.35 -2.42 -38.77
C SER A 61 -18.83 -2.08 -38.97
N HIS A 62 -19.74 -2.60 -38.15
CA HIS A 62 -21.13 -2.17 -38.19
C HIS A 62 -21.36 -0.92 -37.33
N LEU A 63 -21.33 0.22 -38.02
CA LEU A 63 -22.03 1.44 -37.64
C LEU A 63 -23.52 1.12 -37.45
N ILE A 64 -24.05 1.31 -36.24
CA ILE A 64 -25.48 1.48 -36.01
C ILE A 64 -25.70 2.87 -35.41
N LEU A 65 -26.03 3.80 -36.31
CA LEU A 65 -26.83 4.99 -36.05
C LEU A 65 -28.26 4.53 -35.77
N GLY A 66 -28.78 4.91 -34.60
CA GLY A 66 -30.17 4.65 -34.22
C GLY A 66 -30.63 5.69 -33.20
N ALA A 67 -31.06 6.85 -33.72
CA ALA A 67 -31.81 7.84 -32.97
C ALA A 67 -33.17 7.27 -32.57
N GLN A 68 -33.63 7.55 -31.35
CA GLN A 68 -35.07 7.75 -31.10
C GLN A 68 -35.31 8.65 -29.89
N ALA A 69 -36.26 9.55 -30.12
CA ALA A 69 -36.66 10.66 -29.30
C ALA A 69 -37.74 10.27 -28.27
N GLY A 70 -37.93 11.16 -27.30
CA GLY A 70 -39.24 11.38 -26.68
C GLY A 70 -39.51 10.62 -25.38
N ASN A 71 -39.35 11.30 -24.25
CA ASN A 71 -40.51 11.65 -23.40
C ASN A 71 -40.07 12.58 -22.27
N ALA A 72 -40.35 13.86 -22.46
CA ALA A 72 -40.32 14.87 -21.41
C ALA A 72 -41.52 14.65 -20.48
N SER A 73 -41.25 14.52 -19.19
CA SER A 73 -42.26 14.58 -18.14
C SER A 73 -41.99 15.83 -17.29
N PRO A 74 -42.92 16.79 -17.20
CA PRO A 74 -42.73 18.00 -16.41
C PRO A 74 -43.06 17.70 -14.95
N ASN A 75 -42.04 17.46 -14.12
CA ASN A 75 -42.23 17.46 -12.68
C ASN A 75 -41.86 18.84 -12.12
N SER A 76 -42.87 19.69 -12.05
CA SER A 76 -42.87 20.96 -11.33
C SER A 76 -42.95 20.70 -9.82
N GLY A 77 -41.80 20.51 -9.17
CA GLY A 77 -41.67 20.45 -7.72
C GLY A 77 -40.89 21.66 -7.21
N GLY A 78 -41.58 22.54 -6.46
CA GLY A 78 -41.11 23.84 -5.99
C GLY A 78 -39.76 23.81 -5.27
N GLY A 79 -38.86 24.68 -5.74
CA GLY A 79 -37.55 24.91 -5.16
C GLY A 79 -37.63 25.64 -3.83
N ASN A 80 -37.11 24.99 -2.78
CA ASN A 80 -36.61 25.71 -1.61
C ASN A 80 -35.13 25.99 -1.89
N GLY A 81 -34.87 27.12 -2.56
CA GLY A 81 -33.55 27.60 -2.92
C GLY A 81 -32.75 27.99 -1.69
N GLN A 82 -32.20 27.02 -0.97
CA GLN A 82 -31.03 27.27 -0.15
C GLN A 82 -29.89 27.59 -1.11
N ALA A 83 -29.56 28.88 -1.18
CA ALA A 83 -28.39 29.36 -1.89
C ALA A 83 -27.20 28.49 -1.47
N LYS A 84 -26.72 27.64 -2.38
CA LYS A 84 -25.41 27.02 -2.29
C LYS A 84 -24.43 28.18 -2.18
N THR A 85 -24.08 28.56 -0.96
CA THR A 85 -23.01 29.51 -0.67
C THR A 85 -21.81 29.00 -1.44
N ALA A 86 -21.43 29.73 -2.49
CA ALA A 86 -20.26 29.43 -3.28
C ALA A 86 -19.11 29.36 -2.27
N MET A 87 -18.64 28.15 -2.00
CA MET A 87 -17.60 27.89 -1.03
C MET A 87 -16.42 28.73 -1.48
N GLU A 88 -16.13 29.80 -0.73
CA GLU A 88 -15.05 30.72 -1.07
C GLU A 88 -13.79 29.90 -1.35
N PRO A 89 -12.96 30.30 -2.34
CA PRO A 89 -11.76 29.57 -2.68
C PRO A 89 -10.83 29.55 -1.46
N HIS A 90 -10.93 28.47 -0.68
CA HIS A 90 -10.14 28.28 0.53
C HIS A 90 -8.68 28.49 0.17
N HIS A 91 -8.13 29.60 0.65
CA HIS A 91 -6.75 29.98 0.43
C HIS A 91 -5.91 28.84 1.02
N ARG A 92 -5.30 28.03 0.14
CA ARG A 92 -4.51 26.89 0.62
C ARG A 92 -3.34 27.47 1.40
N PRO A 93 -3.18 27.16 2.70
CA PRO A 93 -2.02 27.60 3.44
C PRO A 93 -0.76 27.17 2.67
N ALA A 94 0.22 28.07 2.61
CA ALA A 94 1.46 27.79 1.91
C ALA A 94 2.08 26.52 2.50
N CYS A 95 2.27 25.51 1.65
CA CYS A 95 2.88 24.24 2.04
C CYS A 95 4.25 24.52 2.68
N PRO A 96 4.55 23.99 3.89
CA PRO A 96 5.84 24.18 4.52
C PRO A 96 7.00 23.81 3.58
N PRO A 97 8.08 24.61 3.51
CA PRO A 97 9.20 24.32 2.62
C PRO A 97 9.82 22.92 2.81
N ALA A 98 9.79 22.38 4.03
CA ALA A 98 10.23 21.03 4.34
C ALA A 98 9.38 19.96 3.63
N LEU A 99 8.05 20.14 3.62
CA LEU A 99 7.12 19.24 2.96
C LEU A 99 7.26 19.27 1.43
N LEU A 100 7.56 20.43 0.84
CA LEU A 100 7.87 20.54 -0.60
C LEU A 100 9.11 19.73 -0.98
N LYS A 101 10.17 19.73 -0.15
CA LYS A 101 11.35 18.88 -0.37
C LYS A 101 10.99 17.40 -0.34
N ILE A 102 10.16 16.98 0.63
CA ILE A 102 9.68 15.59 0.72
C ILE A 102 8.88 15.21 -0.53
N VAL A 103 7.96 16.06 -0.99
CA VAL A 103 7.18 15.85 -2.21
C VAL A 103 8.09 15.62 -3.42
N HIS A 104 9.09 16.48 -3.61
CA HIS A 104 10.04 16.39 -4.71
C HIS A 104 10.85 15.09 -4.66
N TYR A 105 11.47 14.76 -3.52
CA TYR A 105 12.27 13.54 -3.40
C TYR A 105 11.42 12.27 -3.46
N ALA A 106 10.17 12.30 -3.00
CA ALA A 106 9.23 11.19 -3.16
C ALA A 106 8.86 10.95 -4.63
N GLN A 107 8.66 12.01 -5.41
CA GLN A 107 8.49 11.90 -6.87
C GLN A 107 9.72 11.29 -7.55
N LEU A 108 10.92 11.74 -7.18
CA LEU A 108 12.17 11.22 -7.73
C LEU A 108 12.36 9.73 -7.41
N ALA A 109 12.18 9.34 -6.14
CA ALA A 109 12.28 7.94 -5.72
C ALA A 109 11.24 7.04 -6.40
N GLU A 110 10.00 7.53 -6.56
CA GLU A 110 8.96 6.83 -7.32
C GLU A 110 9.33 6.63 -8.79
N ALA A 111 9.88 7.66 -9.44
CA ALA A 111 10.30 7.58 -10.84
C ALA A 111 11.44 6.57 -11.01
N ALA A 112 12.45 6.63 -10.15
CA ALA A 112 13.56 5.66 -10.16
C ALA A 112 13.08 4.22 -9.96
N GLN A 113 12.20 3.99 -8.98
CA GLN A 113 11.62 2.68 -8.71
C GLN A 113 10.84 2.14 -9.94
N LYS A 114 10.00 3.00 -10.56
CA LYS A 114 9.24 2.62 -11.76
C LYS A 114 10.14 2.28 -12.94
N MET A 115 11.21 3.04 -13.17
CA MET A 115 12.17 2.74 -14.23
C MET A 115 12.83 1.38 -14.00
N ARG A 116 13.30 1.09 -12.79
CA ARG A 116 13.91 -0.19 -12.45
C ARG A 116 12.94 -1.36 -12.63
N THR A 117 11.77 -1.31 -12.00
CA THR A 117 10.76 -2.39 -12.10
C THR A 117 10.28 -2.56 -13.54
N GLY A 118 10.08 -1.47 -14.28
CA GLY A 118 9.71 -1.52 -15.69
C GLY A 118 10.76 -2.20 -16.56
N SER A 119 12.05 -1.91 -16.34
CA SER A 119 13.13 -2.58 -17.07
C SER A 119 13.21 -4.07 -16.74
N GLN A 120 13.13 -4.45 -15.46
CA GLN A 120 13.13 -5.86 -15.06
C GLN A 120 11.96 -6.64 -15.67
N LEU A 121 10.75 -6.08 -15.65
CA LEU A 121 9.58 -6.73 -16.25
C LEU A 121 9.71 -6.88 -17.76
N ARG A 122 10.35 -5.94 -18.46
CA ARG A 122 10.64 -6.07 -19.89
C ARG A 122 11.63 -7.19 -20.16
N VAL A 123 12.76 -7.23 -19.44
CA VAL A 123 13.76 -8.31 -19.57
C VAL A 123 13.08 -9.67 -19.38
N SER A 124 12.33 -9.85 -18.29
CA SER A 124 11.61 -11.10 -18.03
C SER A 124 10.48 -11.41 -19.03
N ALA A 125 9.96 -10.42 -19.76
CA ALA A 125 9.02 -10.67 -20.86
C ALA A 125 9.75 -11.16 -22.11
N TYR A 126 10.86 -10.52 -22.48
CA TYR A 126 11.69 -10.96 -23.63
C TYR A 126 12.23 -12.37 -23.46
N GLU A 127 12.71 -12.71 -22.27
CA GLU A 127 13.20 -14.06 -21.96
C GLU A 127 12.11 -15.12 -22.13
N ARG A 128 10.88 -14.85 -21.66
CA ARG A 128 9.75 -15.78 -21.79
C ARG A 128 9.25 -15.91 -23.22
N ASP A 129 9.15 -14.80 -23.95
CA ASP A 129 8.52 -14.78 -25.28
C ASP A 129 9.47 -15.21 -26.40
N ARG A 130 10.77 -14.96 -26.25
CA ARG A 130 11.78 -15.19 -27.31
C ARG A 130 12.83 -16.24 -26.95
N GLY A 131 12.91 -16.67 -25.69
CA GLY A 131 13.99 -17.55 -25.22
C GLY A 131 15.38 -16.91 -25.28
N ILE A 132 15.45 -15.58 -25.48
CA ILE A 132 16.71 -14.83 -25.53
C ILE A 132 16.99 -14.29 -24.13
N VAL A 133 18.13 -14.67 -23.58
CA VAL A 133 18.65 -14.09 -22.33
C VAL A 133 19.31 -12.75 -22.65
N LEU A 134 18.76 -11.66 -22.12
CA LEU A 134 19.34 -10.32 -22.25
C LEU A 134 20.21 -10.05 -21.02
N ASP A 135 21.51 -9.85 -21.21
CA ASP A 135 22.40 -9.44 -20.11
C ASP A 135 22.30 -7.92 -19.87
N ASP A 136 21.22 -7.51 -19.22
CA ASP A 136 20.98 -6.12 -18.80
C ASP A 136 21.43 -5.87 -17.34
N SER A 137 22.32 -6.72 -16.81
CA SER A 137 22.75 -6.69 -15.41
C SER A 137 23.32 -5.33 -15.01
N GLU A 138 24.19 -4.75 -15.84
CA GLU A 138 24.79 -3.42 -15.60
C GLU A 138 23.73 -2.31 -15.55
N LEU A 139 22.79 -2.29 -16.50
CA LEU A 139 21.71 -1.30 -16.53
C LEU A 139 20.82 -1.40 -15.29
N ILE A 140 20.45 -2.62 -14.90
CA ILE A 140 19.65 -2.87 -13.69
C ILE A 140 20.39 -2.39 -12.44
N GLU A 141 21.72 -2.60 -12.37
CA GLU A 141 22.54 -2.11 -11.27
C GLU A 141 22.59 -0.58 -11.21
N GLN A 142 22.77 0.09 -12.36
CA GLN A 142 22.75 1.56 -12.44
C GLN A 142 21.40 2.13 -11.98
N LEU A 143 20.28 1.51 -12.38
CA LEU A 143 18.94 1.91 -11.94
C LEU A 143 18.74 1.67 -10.44
N ALA A 144 19.26 0.57 -9.89
CA ALA A 144 19.22 0.30 -8.46
C ALA A 144 20.03 1.33 -7.65
N LYS A 145 21.22 1.73 -8.15
CA LYS A 145 22.03 2.81 -7.55
C LYS A 145 21.25 4.12 -7.54
N LEU A 146 20.61 4.49 -8.64
CA LEU A 146 19.78 5.71 -8.73
C LEU A 146 18.59 5.69 -7.75
N GLU A 147 17.88 4.55 -7.64
CA GLU A 147 16.79 4.38 -6.68
C GLU A 147 17.29 4.53 -5.23
N SER A 148 18.42 3.89 -4.90
CA SER A 148 19.02 3.96 -3.56
C SER A 148 19.44 5.39 -3.19
N GLY A 149 20.02 6.14 -4.14
CA GLY A 149 20.40 7.53 -3.95
C GLY A 149 19.19 8.42 -3.70
N SER A 150 18.14 8.27 -4.52
CA SER A 150 16.89 9.02 -4.38
C SER A 150 16.19 8.74 -3.04
N THR A 151 16.17 7.48 -2.62
CA THR A 151 15.61 7.04 -1.34
C THR A 151 16.40 7.61 -0.15
N ARG A 152 17.73 7.72 -0.27
CA ARG A 152 18.58 8.35 0.75
C ARG A 152 18.25 9.83 0.92
N TYR A 153 18.08 10.58 -0.17
CA TYR A 153 17.67 11.99 -0.10
C TYR A 153 16.27 12.16 0.50
N LEU A 154 15.32 11.31 0.11
CA LEU A 154 13.98 11.30 0.69
C LEU A 154 14.03 11.04 2.20
N LYS A 155 14.82 10.05 2.65
CA LYS A 155 14.94 9.72 4.07
C LYS A 155 15.51 10.90 4.87
N ARG A 156 16.53 11.59 4.36
CA ARG A 156 17.07 12.81 5.00
C ARG A 156 16.04 13.93 5.08
N ALA A 157 15.25 14.13 4.03
CA ALA A 157 14.18 15.12 4.04
C ALA A 157 13.09 14.77 5.06
N LEU A 158 12.71 13.49 5.18
CA LEU A 158 11.78 13.02 6.19
C LEU A 158 12.30 13.22 7.62
N GLN A 159 13.59 13.03 7.86
CA GLN A 159 14.21 13.26 9.17
C GLN A 159 14.16 14.75 9.59
N GLY A 160 14.11 15.67 8.62
CA GLY A 160 13.98 17.11 8.88
C GLY A 160 12.54 17.59 9.06
N TYR A 161 11.56 16.69 9.13
CA TYR A 161 10.14 17.01 9.30
C TYR A 161 9.57 16.20 10.48
N PRO A 162 8.97 16.80 11.53
CA PRO A 162 8.58 16.08 12.74
C PRO A 162 7.71 14.84 12.48
N LEU A 163 6.67 15.00 11.66
CA LEU A 163 5.81 13.89 11.26
C LEU A 163 6.55 12.85 10.40
N GLY A 164 7.55 13.29 9.62
CA GLY A 164 8.42 12.41 8.87
C GLY A 164 9.29 11.53 9.78
N LEU A 165 9.80 12.08 10.88
CA LEU A 165 10.56 11.33 11.89
C LEU A 165 9.68 10.27 12.57
N TRP A 166 8.44 10.63 12.95
CA TRP A 166 7.46 9.69 13.49
C TRP A 166 7.11 8.57 12.49
N LEU A 167 6.90 8.90 11.21
CA LEU A 167 6.65 7.89 10.19
C LEU A 167 7.84 6.92 10.03
N LEU A 168 9.07 7.42 10.15
CA LEU A 168 10.28 6.59 10.06
C LEU A 168 10.48 5.67 11.26
N SER A 169 9.95 6.00 12.44
CA SER A 169 10.02 5.14 13.63
C SER A 169 9.07 3.94 13.55
N ILE A 170 8.05 3.98 12.68
CA ILE A 170 7.12 2.88 12.50
C ILE A 170 7.77 1.77 11.68
N LYS A 171 7.90 0.59 12.29
CA LYS A 171 8.41 -0.63 11.64
C LYS A 171 7.59 -0.93 10.37
N GLY A 172 8.28 -1.18 9.26
CA GLY A 172 7.67 -1.39 7.94
C GLY A 172 7.48 -0.11 7.09
N LEU A 173 7.57 1.08 7.70
CA LEU A 173 7.55 2.37 6.97
C LEU A 173 8.94 3.05 6.90
N GLY A 174 9.90 2.60 7.71
CA GLY A 174 11.26 3.18 7.83
C GLY A 174 12.13 3.19 6.56
N GLY A 175 11.72 2.51 5.48
CA GLY A 175 12.34 2.63 4.16
C GLY A 175 12.12 3.98 3.49
N GLY A 176 11.20 4.80 4.00
CA GLY A 176 10.98 6.19 3.56
C GLY A 176 10.12 6.34 2.31
N ILE A 177 10.13 5.39 1.36
CA ILE A 177 9.34 5.51 0.12
C ILE A 177 7.83 5.56 0.39
N LEU A 178 7.29 4.66 1.22
CA LEU A 178 5.86 4.65 1.55
C LEU A 178 5.45 5.88 2.38
N ALA A 179 6.29 6.29 3.34
CA ALA A 179 6.08 7.52 4.11
C ALA A 179 6.08 8.77 3.22
N GLY A 180 7.04 8.88 2.29
CA GLY A 180 7.12 9.97 1.32
C GLY A 180 5.92 9.99 0.37
N LYS A 181 5.51 8.83 -0.16
CA LYS A 181 4.28 8.66 -0.97
C LYS A 181 3.04 9.14 -0.22
N LEU A 182 2.92 8.78 1.06
CA LEU A 182 1.82 9.18 1.92
C LEU A 182 1.78 10.71 2.10
N LEU A 183 2.87 11.32 2.58
CA LEU A 183 2.95 12.76 2.82
C LEU A 183 2.79 13.57 1.53
N LYS A 184 3.34 13.11 0.40
CA LYS A 184 3.17 13.74 -0.91
C LYS A 184 1.70 13.87 -1.32
N ARG A 185 0.87 12.89 -0.97
CA ARG A 185 -0.55 12.82 -1.37
C ARG A 185 -1.49 13.47 -0.37
N LEU A 186 -1.12 13.42 0.91
CA LEU A 186 -1.85 14.09 1.99
C LEU A 186 -1.58 15.59 1.97
N GLY A 187 -0.32 16.00 1.81
CA GLY A 187 0.09 17.38 2.03
C GLY A 187 0.00 17.75 3.52
N ASP A 188 -0.34 19.00 3.78
CA ASP A 188 -0.59 19.51 5.13
C ASP A 188 -1.83 18.83 5.76
N LEU A 189 -1.67 18.34 6.99
CA LEU A 189 -2.74 17.66 7.73
C LEU A 189 -3.71 18.64 8.41
N HIS A 190 -3.32 19.89 8.66
CA HIS A 190 -4.18 20.91 9.26
C HIS A 190 -5.39 21.27 8.37
N ARG A 191 -5.33 20.97 7.08
CA ARG A 191 -6.47 21.13 6.16
C ARG A 191 -7.64 20.19 6.48
N PHE A 192 -7.43 19.16 7.31
CA PHE A 192 -8.46 18.22 7.71
C PHE A 192 -8.94 18.58 9.13
N PRO A 193 -10.12 19.19 9.29
CA PRO A 193 -10.60 19.63 10.60
C PRO A 193 -10.88 18.47 11.56
N THR A 194 -11.13 17.26 11.02
CA THR A 194 -11.37 16.05 11.81
C THR A 194 -10.74 14.83 11.14
N VAL A 195 -10.49 13.78 11.92
CA VAL A 195 -10.05 12.48 11.38
C VAL A 195 -11.05 11.89 10.39
N GLY A 196 -12.35 12.15 10.58
CA GLY A 196 -13.39 11.72 9.63
C GLY A 196 -13.22 12.37 8.24
N ALA A 197 -12.87 13.66 8.19
CA ALA A 197 -12.56 14.35 6.94
C ALA A 197 -11.33 13.74 6.24
N LEU A 198 -10.30 13.37 7.01
CA LEU A 198 -9.13 12.65 6.50
C LEU A 198 -9.52 11.28 5.94
N TRP A 199 -10.33 10.48 6.65
CA TRP A 199 -10.81 9.19 6.16
C TRP A 199 -11.62 9.30 4.88
N ARG A 200 -12.46 10.32 4.76
CA ARG A 200 -13.24 10.59 3.55
C ARG A 200 -12.34 10.89 2.36
N TYR A 201 -11.36 11.77 2.53
CA TYR A 201 -10.36 12.06 1.50
C TYR A 201 -9.56 10.81 1.08
N CYS A 202 -9.25 9.93 2.02
CA CYS A 202 -8.58 8.66 1.78
C CYS A 202 -9.47 7.57 1.14
N GLY A 203 -10.79 7.76 1.04
CA GLY A 203 -11.72 6.75 0.51
C GLY A 203 -12.02 5.61 1.49
N LEU A 204 -11.94 5.91 2.79
CA LEU A 204 -12.20 4.96 3.88
C LEU A 204 -13.52 5.23 4.60
N ASP A 205 -14.19 6.33 4.29
CA ASP A 205 -15.47 6.71 4.91
C ASP A 205 -16.67 6.02 4.22
N GLY A 206 -17.37 5.17 4.99
CA GLY A 206 -18.70 4.63 4.68
C GLY A 206 -18.98 4.07 3.28
N ASN A 207 -20.25 4.17 2.87
CA ASN A 207 -20.71 3.80 1.52
C ASN A 207 -20.69 4.98 0.54
N GLN A 208 -20.60 6.22 1.05
CA GLN A 208 -20.69 7.46 0.27
C GLN A 208 -19.49 7.70 -0.66
N TRP A 209 -18.34 7.04 -0.46
CA TRP A 209 -17.21 7.17 -1.40
C TRP A 209 -17.49 6.65 -2.81
N ARG A 210 -18.57 5.89 -2.99
CA ARG A 210 -18.99 5.36 -4.31
C ARG A 210 -19.78 6.36 -5.13
N GLU A 211 -20.35 7.36 -4.48
CA GLU A 211 -21.05 8.44 -5.17
C GLU A 211 -20.00 9.27 -5.91
N LYS A 212 -20.25 9.45 -7.21
CA LYS A 212 -19.48 10.38 -8.02
C LYS A 212 -20.07 11.76 -7.80
N GLU A 213 -19.24 12.80 -7.84
CA GLU A 213 -19.79 14.15 -7.92
C GLU A 213 -20.52 14.34 -9.26
N ASP A 214 -21.31 15.41 -9.36
CA ASP A 214 -22.05 15.79 -10.58
C ASP A 214 -21.16 15.85 -11.84
N ASN A 215 -19.84 16.06 -11.65
CA ASN A 215 -18.83 16.12 -12.71
C ASN A 215 -18.19 14.74 -13.05
N GLY A 216 -18.65 13.65 -12.42
CA GLY A 216 -18.10 12.30 -12.58
C GLY A 216 -16.79 12.01 -11.83
N LYS A 217 -16.22 12.98 -11.12
CA LYS A 217 -15.01 12.80 -10.29
C LYS A 217 -15.37 12.09 -8.99
N LYS A 218 -14.35 11.50 -8.37
CA LYS A 218 -14.49 10.81 -7.07
C LYS A 218 -14.17 11.81 -5.96
N HIS A 219 -14.94 11.78 -4.88
CA HIS A 219 -14.69 12.58 -3.67
C HIS A 219 -13.44 12.15 -2.88
N TYR A 220 -12.72 11.13 -3.32
CA TYR A 220 -11.57 10.56 -2.64
C TYR A 220 -10.39 10.35 -3.60
N SER A 221 -9.18 10.24 -3.04
CA SER A 221 -7.97 9.95 -3.81
C SER A 221 -7.80 8.43 -4.00
N PRO A 222 -8.01 7.86 -5.20
CA PRO A 222 -7.85 6.42 -5.43
C PRO A 222 -6.39 5.97 -5.26
N GLN A 223 -5.44 6.84 -5.55
CA GLN A 223 -4.01 6.58 -5.38
C GLN A 223 -3.65 6.48 -3.90
N LEU A 224 -4.24 7.32 -3.05
CA LEU A 224 -4.02 7.27 -1.62
C LEU A 224 -4.65 6.01 -1.01
N LEU A 225 -5.86 5.64 -1.45
CA LEU A 225 -6.46 4.38 -1.05
C LEU A 225 -5.57 3.19 -1.43
N ALA A 226 -5.00 3.17 -2.63
CA ALA A 226 -4.06 2.13 -3.06
C ALA A 226 -2.78 2.09 -2.20
N ILE A 227 -2.21 3.24 -1.82
CA ILE A 227 -1.06 3.30 -0.90
C ILE A 227 -1.42 2.73 0.48
N LEU A 228 -2.64 2.97 0.95
CA LEU A 228 -3.06 2.61 2.29
C LEU A 228 -3.45 1.12 2.42
N VAL A 229 -4.35 0.64 1.55
CA VAL A 229 -4.96 -0.71 1.64
C VAL A 229 -4.67 -1.60 0.43
N GLY A 230 -4.02 -1.07 -0.61
CA GLY A 230 -3.65 -1.85 -1.79
C GLY A 230 -2.60 -2.90 -1.49
N GLU A 231 -2.31 -3.71 -2.51
CA GLU A 231 -1.25 -4.70 -2.44
C GLU A 231 0.11 -4.02 -2.20
N GLN A 232 0.84 -4.48 -1.19
CA GLN A 232 2.08 -3.85 -0.68
C GLN A 232 1.88 -2.47 -0.04
N GLY A 233 0.63 -2.05 0.19
CA GLY A 233 0.29 -0.81 0.89
C GLY A 233 0.65 -0.87 2.38
N ILE A 234 0.34 0.21 3.09
CA ILE A 234 0.66 0.37 4.52
C ILE A 234 0.05 -0.76 5.37
N ALA A 235 -1.20 -1.16 5.10
CA ALA A 235 -1.83 -2.28 5.79
C ALA A 235 -1.02 -3.58 5.67
N ASP A 236 -0.51 -3.88 4.47
CA ASP A 236 0.29 -5.08 4.23
C ASP A 236 1.64 -5.02 4.93
N GLN A 237 2.24 -3.84 5.03
CA GLN A 237 3.49 -3.67 5.77
C GLN A 237 3.29 -3.97 7.26
N PHE A 238 2.17 -3.56 7.86
CA PHE A 238 1.88 -3.86 9.27
C PHE A 238 1.76 -5.36 9.53
N VAL A 239 1.10 -6.08 8.62
CA VAL A 239 0.96 -7.54 8.69
C VAL A 239 2.32 -8.21 8.52
N ARG A 240 3.07 -7.86 7.45
CA ARG A 240 4.35 -8.47 7.09
C ARG A 240 5.43 -8.25 8.14
N HIS A 241 5.55 -7.02 8.64
CA HIS A 241 6.61 -6.67 9.59
C HIS A 241 6.20 -6.84 11.05
N ARG A 242 4.95 -7.26 11.31
CA ARG A 242 4.36 -7.38 12.65
C ARG A 242 4.56 -6.09 13.44
N THR A 243 4.10 -4.98 12.87
CA THR A 243 4.27 -3.65 13.45
C THR A 243 3.47 -3.55 14.76
N PRO A 244 4.11 -3.25 15.90
CA PRO A 244 3.43 -3.20 17.19
C PRO A 244 2.26 -2.22 17.21
N GLY A 245 1.18 -2.58 17.88
CA GLY A 245 -0.08 -1.85 17.96
C GLY A 245 -1.01 -2.11 16.76
N TYR A 246 -0.46 -2.07 15.54
CA TYR A 246 -1.28 -2.22 14.32
C TYR A 246 -1.49 -3.69 13.93
N ARG A 247 -0.52 -4.57 14.22
CA ARG A 247 -0.64 -6.00 13.92
C ARG A 247 -1.69 -6.66 14.81
N GLU A 248 -1.69 -6.34 16.08
CA GLU A 248 -2.64 -6.84 17.08
C GLU A 248 -4.05 -6.38 16.72
N ALA A 249 -4.23 -5.08 16.43
CA ALA A 249 -5.51 -4.54 15.97
C ALA A 249 -6.01 -5.17 14.66
N TYR A 250 -5.10 -5.57 13.77
CA TYR A 250 -5.44 -6.33 12.56
C TYR A 250 -5.90 -7.75 12.90
N ASP A 251 -5.15 -8.49 13.72
CA ASP A 251 -5.45 -9.89 14.04
C ASP A 251 -6.78 -10.00 14.81
N GLU A 252 -6.99 -9.15 15.82
CA GLU A 252 -8.26 -9.03 16.57
C GLU A 252 -9.43 -8.72 15.63
N ARG A 253 -9.24 -7.76 14.73
CA ARG A 253 -10.30 -7.38 13.80
C ARG A 253 -10.61 -8.48 12.80
N LYS A 254 -9.60 -9.27 12.39
CA LYS A 254 -9.79 -10.39 11.45
C LYS A 254 -10.64 -11.48 12.07
N VAL A 255 -10.41 -11.82 13.34
CA VAL A 255 -11.27 -12.75 14.09
C VAL A 255 -12.69 -12.20 14.18
N PHE A 256 -12.86 -10.95 14.58
CA PHE A 256 -14.18 -10.33 14.68
C PHE A 256 -14.95 -10.25 13.34
N GLU A 257 -14.29 -9.93 12.22
CA GLU A 257 -14.96 -9.91 10.91
C GLU A 257 -15.31 -11.33 10.43
N ALA A 258 -14.61 -12.37 10.89
CA ALA A 258 -14.92 -13.77 10.57
C ALA A 258 -16.15 -14.28 11.33
N THR A 259 -16.49 -13.73 12.51
CA THR A 259 -17.69 -14.12 13.27
C THR A 259 -18.96 -13.43 12.78
N LYS A 260 -18.87 -12.45 11.88
CA LYS A 260 -20.04 -11.73 11.38
C LYS A 260 -20.79 -12.54 10.33
N PRO A 261 -22.13 -12.41 10.29
CA PRO A 261 -22.90 -12.98 9.20
C PRO A 261 -22.53 -12.34 7.85
N ALA A 262 -22.85 -13.05 6.78
CA ALA A 262 -22.66 -12.56 5.42
C ALA A 262 -23.32 -11.19 5.21
N CYS A 263 -22.59 -10.29 4.57
CA CYS A 263 -22.99 -8.88 4.44
C CYS A 263 -24.06 -8.60 3.37
N GLY A 264 -24.73 -9.64 2.84
CA GLY A 264 -25.74 -9.52 1.79
C GLY A 264 -25.23 -9.04 0.41
N LYS A 265 -23.92 -8.89 0.21
CA LYS A 265 -23.37 -8.59 -1.12
C LYS A 265 -23.33 -9.85 -1.97
N ALA A 266 -23.60 -9.71 -3.27
CA ALA A 266 -23.67 -10.83 -4.24
C ALA A 266 -22.46 -11.80 -4.20
N LYS A 267 -21.27 -11.33 -3.83
CA LYS A 267 -20.06 -12.15 -3.72
C LYS A 267 -19.91 -12.91 -2.39
N CYS A 268 -20.78 -12.67 -1.42
CA CYS A 268 -20.80 -13.40 -0.15
C CYS A 268 -21.92 -14.42 -0.22
N VAL A 269 -21.55 -15.67 -0.50
CA VAL A 269 -22.46 -16.81 -0.54
C VAL A 269 -22.33 -17.56 0.79
N GLY A 270 -23.45 -17.95 1.39
CA GLY A 270 -23.48 -18.69 2.65
C GLY A 270 -23.58 -17.80 3.89
N GLU A 271 -23.21 -18.36 5.04
CA GLU A 271 -23.41 -17.75 6.36
C GLU A 271 -22.38 -16.66 6.69
N THR A 272 -21.20 -16.69 6.06
CA THR A 272 -20.09 -15.76 6.35
C THR A 272 -19.58 -15.05 5.11
N CYS A 273 -18.86 -13.94 5.31
CA CYS A 273 -18.24 -13.22 4.20
C CYS A 273 -17.06 -14.02 3.62
N THR A 274 -16.78 -13.86 2.32
CA THR A 274 -15.59 -14.48 1.71
C THR A 274 -14.30 -14.00 2.37
N PRO A 275 -13.24 -14.83 2.42
CA PRO A 275 -11.97 -14.47 3.06
C PRO A 275 -11.38 -13.15 2.55
N GLY A 276 -11.46 -12.91 1.23
CA GLY A 276 -11.00 -11.65 0.63
C GLY A 276 -11.79 -10.41 1.09
N HIS A 277 -13.09 -10.56 1.37
CA HIS A 277 -13.89 -9.46 1.91
C HIS A 277 -13.56 -9.20 3.39
N ILE A 278 -13.41 -10.27 4.18
CA ILE A 278 -12.95 -10.17 5.57
C ILE A 278 -11.61 -9.43 5.60
N GLU A 279 -10.64 -9.87 4.80
CA GLU A 279 -9.32 -9.26 4.67
C GLU A 279 -9.39 -7.76 4.34
N ALA A 280 -10.18 -7.38 3.32
CA ALA A 280 -10.31 -5.99 2.92
C ALA A 280 -10.94 -5.11 4.01
N ARG A 281 -11.88 -5.63 4.81
CA ARG A 281 -12.47 -4.91 5.95
C ARG A 281 -11.46 -4.74 7.08
N THR A 282 -10.73 -5.81 7.41
CA THR A 282 -9.68 -5.80 8.41
C THR A 282 -8.60 -4.77 8.07
N LYS A 283 -8.05 -4.80 6.85
CA LYS A 283 -7.06 -3.81 6.38
C LYS A 283 -7.56 -2.38 6.50
N ARG A 284 -8.81 -2.10 6.09
CA ARG A 284 -9.41 -0.77 6.21
C ARG A 284 -9.51 -0.31 7.66
N TYR A 285 -9.89 -1.20 8.58
CA TYR A 285 -9.97 -0.90 10.00
C TYR A 285 -8.59 -0.56 10.59
N THR A 286 -7.58 -1.39 10.33
CA THR A 286 -6.21 -1.16 10.79
C THR A 286 -5.65 0.17 10.26
N VAL A 287 -5.88 0.46 8.98
CA VAL A 287 -5.48 1.74 8.37
C VAL A 287 -6.20 2.92 9.00
N LYS A 288 -7.50 2.81 9.31
CA LYS A 288 -8.22 3.88 10.01
C LYS A 288 -7.59 4.18 11.37
N ARG A 289 -7.15 3.15 12.09
CA ARG A 289 -6.42 3.31 13.36
C ARG A 289 -5.11 4.06 13.16
N PHE A 290 -4.30 3.64 12.19
CA PHE A 290 -3.08 4.36 11.81
C PHE A 290 -3.33 5.82 11.43
N LEU A 291 -4.41 6.11 10.70
CA LEU A 291 -4.75 7.48 10.31
C LEU A 291 -5.20 8.35 11.49
N ILE A 292 -5.76 7.77 12.55
CA ILE A 292 -6.01 8.51 13.80
C ILE A 292 -4.66 8.96 14.39
N ASP A 293 -3.73 8.03 14.55
CA ASP A 293 -2.43 8.30 15.16
C ASP A 293 -1.62 9.28 14.30
N LEU A 294 -1.66 9.14 12.97
CA LEU A 294 -1.06 10.07 12.02
C LEU A 294 -1.63 11.48 12.12
N TRP A 295 -2.96 11.61 12.23
CA TRP A 295 -3.61 12.92 12.34
C TRP A 295 -3.28 13.57 13.68
N VAL A 296 -3.35 12.83 14.78
CA VAL A 296 -2.94 13.30 16.12
C VAL A 296 -1.48 13.75 16.08
N GLU A 297 -0.57 12.95 15.55
CA GLU A 297 0.84 13.33 15.49
C GLU A 297 1.08 14.56 14.61
N GLY A 298 0.47 14.60 13.43
CA GLY A 298 0.68 15.68 12.47
C GLY A 298 -0.11 16.96 12.75
N THR A 299 -0.93 16.98 13.80
CA THR A 299 -1.64 18.18 14.26
C THR A 299 -1.21 18.63 15.65
N LYS A 300 -0.31 17.87 16.33
CA LYS A 300 0.42 18.41 17.47
C LYS A 300 1.15 19.66 17.00
N GLU A 301 0.99 20.73 17.77
CA GLU A 301 1.53 22.06 17.47
C GLU A 301 3.00 21.96 17.01
N GLU A 302 3.28 22.45 15.79
CA GLU A 302 4.65 22.71 15.33
C GLU A 302 5.27 23.90 16.07
#